data_AF-A0A928P9B3-F1
#
_entry.id   AF-A0A928P9B3-F1
#
_cell.length_a   1.000
_cell.length_b   1.000
_cell.length_c   1.000
_cell.angle_alpha   90.00
_cell.angle_beta   90.00
_cell.angle_gamma   90.00
#
_symmetry.space_group_name_H-M   'P 1'
#
loop_
_entity.id
_entity.type
_entity.pdbx_description
1 polymer ?
#
loop_
_entity_poly.entity_id
_entity_poly.type
_entity_poly.pdbx_seq_one_letter_code
_entity_poly.pdbx_strand_id
1 'polypeptide(L)'
;MIGLPNSDTESEILTAREIIAAGADGARVYPTVVFYDTELASMTERKEYVPLSNEDAVMRTKAVLNVFDRAGVPCIRVGLQASENLSDEDCVMAGANHSAIGELAMGELYYERICDEIEKHGYAGGELTVLVPVGSVSKAVGQKKKNKDRILQKYGFRKIKILESPDLVGYNVKIQHK
;
A
#
# COMPACT_ATOMS: atom_id res chain seq x y z
N MET A 1 6.29 -11.90 3.97
CA MET A 1 5.98 -11.18 5.23
C MET A 1 6.78 -9.90 5.24
N ILE A 2 6.21 -8.80 5.71
CA ILE A 2 6.88 -7.49 5.78
C ILE A 2 7.12 -7.15 7.26
N GLY A 3 8.32 -6.71 7.62
CA GLY A 3 8.70 -6.32 8.99
C GLY A 3 9.11 -7.47 9.90
N LEU A 4 9.65 -8.56 9.35
CA LEU A 4 10.27 -9.61 10.17
C LEU A 4 11.54 -9.11 10.89
N PRO A 5 12.02 -9.81 11.94
CA PRO A 5 13.29 -9.46 12.57
C PRO A 5 14.43 -9.31 11.57
N ASN A 6 15.27 -8.27 11.77
CA ASN A 6 16.37 -7.88 10.88
C ASN A 6 15.99 -7.50 9.44
N SER A 7 14.69 -7.40 9.11
CA SER A 7 14.25 -6.92 7.80
C SER A 7 14.11 -5.40 7.76
N ASP A 8 14.43 -4.84 6.60
CA ASP A 8 14.21 -3.45 6.22
C ASP A 8 13.51 -3.38 4.86
N THR A 9 13.22 -2.16 4.39
CA THR A 9 12.54 -1.95 3.10
C THR A 9 13.31 -2.54 1.91
N GLU A 10 14.64 -2.44 1.92
CA GLU A 10 15.48 -2.88 0.79
C GLU A 10 15.57 -4.41 0.70
N SER A 11 15.76 -5.09 1.83
CA SER A 11 15.73 -6.55 1.90
C SER A 11 14.37 -7.13 1.51
N GLU A 12 13.27 -6.43 1.78
CA GLU A 12 11.93 -6.82 1.32
C GLU A 12 11.71 -6.60 -0.17
N ILE A 13 12.21 -5.50 -0.72
CA ILE A 13 12.23 -5.26 -2.16
C ILE A 13 13.04 -6.37 -2.84
N LEU A 14 14.20 -6.73 -2.29
CA LEU A 14 15.02 -7.83 -2.79
C LEU A 14 14.24 -9.15 -2.75
N THR A 15 13.62 -9.47 -1.62
CA THR A 15 12.77 -10.68 -1.48
C THR A 15 11.65 -10.69 -2.51
N ALA A 16 10.99 -9.56 -2.76
CA ALA A 16 9.93 -9.47 -3.78
C ALA A 16 10.47 -9.74 -5.19
N ARG A 17 11.67 -9.24 -5.53
CA ARG A 17 12.35 -9.52 -6.80
C ARG A 17 12.73 -10.99 -6.92
N GLU A 18 13.19 -11.63 -5.85
CA GLU A 18 13.51 -13.05 -5.83
C GLU A 18 12.26 -13.93 -6.04
N ILE A 19 11.13 -13.55 -5.42
CA ILE A 19 9.83 -14.20 -5.65
C ILE A 19 9.41 -14.11 -7.12
N ILE A 20 9.58 -12.94 -7.75
CA ILE A 20 9.31 -12.75 -9.18
C ILE A 20 10.26 -13.64 -10.02
N ALA A 21 11.55 -13.65 -9.70
CA ALA A 21 12.55 -14.44 -10.42
C ALA A 21 12.30 -15.96 -10.30
N ALA A 22 11.70 -16.41 -9.20
CA ALA A 22 11.27 -17.79 -9.01
C ALA A 22 10.03 -18.18 -9.84
N GLY A 23 9.43 -17.25 -10.59
CA GLY A 23 8.30 -17.52 -11.48
C GLY A 23 6.94 -17.46 -10.80
N ALA A 24 6.77 -16.64 -9.76
CA ALA A 24 5.49 -16.50 -9.07
C ALA A 24 4.42 -15.83 -9.95
N ASP A 25 3.27 -16.48 -10.11
CA ASP A 25 2.09 -15.94 -10.81
C ASP A 25 1.25 -14.97 -9.96
N GLY A 26 1.57 -14.84 -8.68
CA GLY A 26 0.88 -13.97 -7.74
C GLY A 26 1.48 -14.04 -6.34
N ALA A 27 1.25 -13.00 -5.54
CA ALA A 27 1.78 -12.91 -4.19
C ALA A 27 0.69 -12.55 -3.17
N ARG A 28 0.93 -12.92 -1.90
CA ARG A 28 0.19 -12.40 -0.75
C ARG A 28 1.16 -11.68 0.16
N VAL A 29 0.81 -10.47 0.56
CA VAL A 29 1.67 -9.62 1.38
C VAL A 29 1.03 -9.47 2.76
N TYR A 30 1.81 -9.78 3.79
CA TYR A 30 1.35 -9.72 5.17
C TYR A 30 2.36 -8.89 5.96
N PRO A 31 2.02 -7.64 6.29
CA PRO A 31 2.71 -6.89 7.32
C PRO A 31 2.66 -7.65 8.64
N THR A 32 3.80 -7.72 9.33
CA THR A 32 3.96 -8.56 10.51
C THR A 32 3.17 -7.99 11.67
N VAL A 33 2.37 -8.84 12.31
CA VAL A 33 1.64 -8.58 13.54
C VAL A 33 2.25 -9.44 14.63
N VAL A 34 2.43 -8.87 15.82
CA VAL A 34 2.96 -9.58 16.98
C VAL A 34 1.78 -9.99 17.86
N PHE A 35 1.57 -11.29 17.97
CA PHE A 35 0.57 -11.87 18.86
C PHE A 35 1.19 -12.22 20.21
N TYR A 36 0.40 -12.18 21.28
CA TYR A 36 0.82 -12.72 22.58
C TYR A 36 1.24 -14.19 22.46
N ASP A 37 2.10 -14.63 23.38
CA ASP A 37 2.60 -16.01 23.44
C ASP A 37 3.33 -16.49 22.17
N THR A 38 3.92 -15.57 21.41
CA THR A 38 4.77 -15.88 20.26
C THR A 38 6.22 -15.51 20.51
N GLU A 39 7.15 -16.12 19.77
CA GLU A 39 8.58 -15.72 19.83
C GLU A 39 8.75 -14.24 19.47
N LEU A 40 7.95 -13.70 18.55
CA LEU A 40 8.01 -12.27 18.22
C LEU A 40 7.62 -11.38 19.41
N ALA A 41 6.68 -11.82 20.26
CA ALA A 41 6.36 -11.12 21.50
C ALA A 41 7.53 -11.16 22.48
N SER A 42 8.12 -12.35 22.70
CA SER A 42 9.29 -12.48 23.58
C SER A 42 10.50 -11.68 23.08
N MET A 43 10.77 -11.66 21.77
CA MET A 43 11.81 -10.81 21.18
C MET A 43 11.51 -9.31 21.37
N THR A 44 10.24 -8.91 21.27
CA THR A 44 9.81 -7.52 21.49
C THR A 44 10.06 -7.10 22.94
N GLU A 45 9.67 -7.94 23.91
CA GLU A 45 9.90 -7.70 25.35
C GLU A 45 11.39 -7.61 25.68
N ARG A 46 12.22 -8.47 25.06
CA ARG A 46 13.69 -8.43 25.17
C ARG A 46 14.34 -7.28 24.38
N LYS A 47 13.57 -6.50 23.62
CA LYS A 47 14.04 -5.41 22.72
C LYS A 47 14.99 -5.89 21.61
N GLU A 48 14.92 -7.18 21.28
CA GLU A 48 15.65 -7.79 20.15
C GLU A 48 14.91 -7.59 18.82
N TYR A 49 13.62 -7.26 18.88
CA TYR A 49 12.78 -6.94 17.74
C TYR A 49 11.94 -5.70 18.03
N VAL A 50 11.82 -4.82 17.04
CA VAL A 50 10.93 -3.65 17.10
C VAL A 50 9.80 -3.88 16.11
N PRO A 51 8.56 -4.08 16.59
CA PRO A 51 7.40 -4.25 15.72
C PRO A 51 7.16 -3.02 14.84
N LEU A 52 6.61 -3.23 13.64
CA LEU A 52 6.27 -2.14 12.73
C LEU A 52 5.22 -1.21 13.33
N SER A 53 5.41 0.10 13.14
CA SER A 53 4.30 1.04 13.21
C SER A 53 3.32 0.81 12.05
N ASN A 54 2.08 1.27 12.18
CA ASN A 54 1.11 1.19 11.09
C ASN A 54 1.58 2.00 9.87
N GLU A 55 2.22 3.15 10.09
CA GLU A 55 2.80 3.99 9.05
C GLU A 55 3.93 3.28 8.30
N ASP A 56 4.87 2.67 9.02
CA ASP A 56 5.98 1.93 8.41
C ASP A 56 5.48 0.69 7.66
N ALA A 57 4.49 -0.01 8.22
CA ALA A 57 3.84 -1.13 7.57
C ALA A 57 3.22 -0.71 6.23
N VAL A 58 2.50 0.42 6.20
CA VAL A 58 1.92 0.99 4.97
C VAL A 58 3.01 1.32 3.95
N MET A 59 4.09 2.00 4.35
CA MET A 59 5.14 2.44 3.44
C MET A 59 5.98 1.28 2.88
N ARG A 60 6.35 0.32 3.72
CA ARG A 60 7.08 -0.88 3.29
C ARG A 60 6.23 -1.77 2.38
N THR A 61 4.95 -1.92 2.73
CA THR A 61 3.99 -2.63 1.87
C THR A 61 3.84 -1.98 0.51
N LYS A 62 3.70 -0.65 0.46
CA LYS A 62 3.65 0.12 -0.79
C LYS A 62 4.87 -0.18 -1.67
N ALA A 63 6.06 -0.21 -1.08
CA ALA A 63 7.31 -0.48 -1.80
C ALA A 63 7.30 -1.87 -2.46
N VAL A 64 6.89 -2.91 -1.72
CA VAL A 64 6.75 -4.27 -2.23
C VAL A 64 5.65 -4.38 -3.29
N LEU A 65 4.49 -3.73 -3.09
CA LEU A 65 3.41 -3.68 -4.07
C LEU A 65 3.87 -3.08 -5.40
N ASN A 66 4.67 -2.01 -5.36
CA ASN A 66 5.22 -1.38 -6.56
C ASN A 66 6.15 -2.32 -7.35
N VAL A 67 6.94 -3.16 -6.65
CA VAL A 67 7.80 -4.17 -7.29
C VAL A 67 6.95 -5.21 -8.02
N PHE A 68 5.93 -5.75 -7.37
CA PHE A 68 5.03 -6.73 -7.97
C PHE A 68 4.22 -6.16 -9.14
N ASP A 69 3.64 -4.96 -8.99
CA ASP A 69 2.87 -4.26 -10.03
C ASP A 69 3.71 -4.03 -11.30
N ARG A 70 4.95 -3.52 -11.13
CA ARG A 70 5.86 -3.29 -12.28
C ARG A 70 6.26 -4.57 -13.01
N ALA A 71 6.26 -5.71 -12.32
CA ALA A 71 6.55 -7.01 -12.91
C ALA A 71 5.31 -7.73 -13.47
N GLY A 72 4.11 -7.14 -13.34
CA GLY A 72 2.87 -7.78 -13.73
C GLY A 72 2.45 -8.94 -12.82
N VAL A 73 3.03 -9.07 -11.63
CA VAL A 73 2.68 -10.09 -10.65
C VAL A 73 1.56 -9.54 -9.74
N PRO A 74 0.34 -10.09 -9.76
CA PRO A 74 -0.74 -9.58 -8.95
C PRO A 74 -0.51 -9.85 -7.46
N CYS A 75 -0.64 -8.81 -6.63
CA CYS A 75 -0.81 -9.00 -5.20
C CYS A 75 -2.27 -9.35 -4.90
N ILE A 76 -2.53 -10.61 -4.59
CA ILE A 76 -3.86 -11.18 -4.39
C ILE A 76 -4.48 -10.65 -3.09
N ARG A 77 -3.64 -10.36 -2.09
CA ARG A 77 -4.09 -9.88 -0.78
C ARG A 77 -2.99 -9.14 -0.04
N VAL A 78 -3.40 -8.10 0.69
CA VAL A 78 -2.59 -7.46 1.71
C VAL A 78 -3.26 -7.60 3.07
N GLY A 79 -2.50 -8.03 4.08
CA GLY A 79 -2.94 -8.14 5.46
C GLY A 79 -3.68 -9.44 5.78
N LEU A 80 -3.83 -9.68 7.09
CA LEU A 80 -4.47 -10.89 7.62
C LEU A 80 -5.95 -10.95 7.26
N GLN A 81 -6.49 -12.17 7.22
CA GLN A 81 -7.93 -12.34 7.24
C GLN A 81 -8.40 -12.12 8.66
N ALA A 82 -9.36 -11.21 8.84
CA ALA A 82 -10.16 -11.14 10.05
C ALA A 82 -11.01 -12.42 10.12
N SER A 83 -10.39 -13.52 10.49
CA SER A 83 -11.10 -14.59 11.20
C SER A 83 -11.28 -14.10 12.63
N GLU A 84 -12.45 -14.36 13.20
CA GLU A 84 -12.91 -13.85 14.50
C GLU A 84 -11.88 -13.95 15.65
N ASN A 85 -10.89 -14.86 15.57
CA ASN A 85 -9.89 -15.09 16.62
C ASN A 85 -8.54 -14.34 16.46
N LEU A 86 -8.23 -13.74 15.31
CA LEU A 86 -6.92 -13.06 15.08
C LEU A 86 -7.04 -11.53 15.03
N SER A 87 -8.27 -11.02 15.10
CA SER A 87 -8.58 -9.60 15.11
C SER A 87 -9.04 -9.08 16.47
N ASP A 88 -9.16 -9.94 17.48
CA ASP A 88 -9.37 -9.49 18.85
C ASP A 88 -8.12 -8.75 19.32
N GLU A 89 -8.32 -7.50 19.78
CA GLU A 89 -7.26 -6.66 20.35
C GLU A 89 -6.54 -7.40 21.50
N ASP A 90 -7.25 -8.29 22.20
CA ASP A 90 -6.75 -9.12 23.29
C ASP A 90 -5.71 -10.17 22.86
N CYS A 91 -5.58 -10.48 21.56
CA CYS A 91 -4.59 -11.41 21.03
C CYS A 91 -3.33 -10.71 20.49
N VAL A 92 -3.39 -9.41 20.22
CA VAL A 92 -2.33 -8.66 19.54
C VAL A 92 -1.53 -7.83 20.53
N MET A 93 -0.23 -8.12 20.67
CA MET A 93 0.68 -7.33 21.48
C MET A 93 1.09 -6.02 20.78
N ALA A 94 1.45 -6.09 19.49
CA ALA A 94 2.01 -4.96 18.74
C ALA A 94 2.03 -5.22 17.23
N GLY A 95 2.51 -4.23 16.46
CA GLY A 95 2.74 -4.37 15.03
C GLY A 95 1.59 -3.86 14.17
N ALA A 96 1.58 -4.31 12.91
CA ALA A 96 0.71 -3.81 11.84
C ALA A 96 -0.74 -4.33 11.96
N ASN A 97 -1.47 -3.91 12.99
CA ASN A 97 -2.78 -4.49 13.35
C ASN A 97 -4.01 -3.73 12.81
N HIS A 98 -3.82 -2.64 12.07
CA HIS A 98 -4.95 -1.90 11.53
C HIS A 98 -5.62 -2.65 10.37
N SER A 99 -6.94 -2.87 10.49
CA SER A 99 -7.79 -3.53 9.49
C SER A 99 -7.70 -2.98 8.05
N ALA A 100 -7.27 -1.72 7.88
CA ALA A 100 -7.21 -1.03 6.60
C ALA A 100 -5.79 -0.90 6.03
N ILE A 101 -4.75 -1.51 6.62
CA ILE A 101 -3.36 -1.37 6.16
C ILE A 101 -3.21 -1.66 4.67
N GLY A 102 -3.90 -2.69 4.17
CA GLY A 102 -3.92 -2.99 2.75
C GLY A 102 -4.40 -1.83 1.90
N GLU A 103 -5.58 -1.28 2.20
CA GLU A 103 -6.13 -0.15 1.46
C GLU A 103 -5.29 1.12 1.60
N LEU A 104 -4.69 1.35 2.77
CA LEU A 104 -3.77 2.46 2.99
C LEU A 104 -2.51 2.34 2.12
N ALA A 105 -1.88 1.17 2.07
CA ALA A 105 -0.69 0.93 1.24
C ALA A 105 -1.00 1.06 -0.25
N MET A 106 -2.13 0.48 -0.70
CA MET A 106 -2.61 0.65 -2.07
C MET A 106 -2.91 2.11 -2.40
N GLY A 107 -3.48 2.85 -1.44
CA GLY A 107 -3.77 4.27 -1.58
C GLY A 107 -2.51 5.12 -1.69
N GLU A 108 -1.47 4.87 -0.89
CA GLU A 108 -0.20 5.57 -1.02
C GLU A 108 0.49 5.25 -2.36
N LEU A 109 0.35 4.03 -2.90
CA LEU A 109 0.85 3.70 -4.24
C LEU A 109 0.10 4.47 -5.33
N TYR A 110 -1.24 4.53 -5.27
CA TYR A 110 -2.01 5.35 -6.20
C TYR A 110 -1.66 6.84 -6.11
N TYR A 111 -1.46 7.37 -4.90
CA TYR A 111 -1.02 8.74 -4.71
C TYR A 111 0.30 9.02 -5.45
N GLU A 112 1.29 8.14 -5.28
CA GLU A 112 2.58 8.23 -5.99
C GLU A 112 2.39 8.21 -7.51
N ARG A 113 1.64 7.24 -8.05
CA ARG A 113 1.37 7.15 -9.50
C ARG A 113 0.70 8.39 -10.08
N ILE A 114 -0.26 8.96 -9.35
CA ILE A 114 -0.97 10.17 -9.78
C ILE A 114 -0.03 11.37 -9.73
N CYS A 115 0.75 11.52 -8.66
CA CYS A 115 1.76 12.58 -8.53
C CYS A 115 2.79 12.50 -9.67
N ASP A 116 3.33 11.31 -9.95
CA ASP A 116 4.31 11.10 -11.02
C ASP A 116 3.74 11.54 -12.38
N GLU A 117 2.50 11.18 -12.69
CA GLU A 117 1.88 11.52 -13.97
C GLU A 117 1.54 13.01 -14.09
N ILE A 118 1.16 13.67 -12.98
CA ILE A 118 0.98 15.13 -12.91
C ILE A 118 2.31 15.83 -13.17
N GLU A 119 3.36 15.43 -12.46
CA GLU A 119 4.69 16.04 -12.49
C GLU A 119 5.36 15.85 -13.85
N LYS A 120 5.26 14.66 -14.43
CA LYS A 120 5.74 14.33 -15.78
C LYS A 120 5.18 15.25 -16.86
N HIS A 121 3.94 15.71 -16.73
CA HIS A 121 3.29 16.60 -17.70
C HIS A 121 3.26 18.07 -17.26
N GLY A 122 3.73 18.38 -16.04
CA GLY A 122 3.70 19.73 -15.49
C GLY A 122 2.29 20.27 -15.25
N TYR A 123 1.31 19.41 -14.94
CA TYR A 123 -0.07 19.86 -14.69
C TYR A 123 -0.19 20.57 -13.34
N ALA A 124 -0.87 21.72 -13.33
CA ALA A 124 -1.19 22.48 -12.12
C ALA A 124 -2.41 23.38 -12.37
N GLY A 125 -3.16 23.72 -11.31
CA GLY A 125 -4.34 24.57 -11.42
C GLY A 125 -5.48 23.95 -12.26
N GLY A 126 -6.63 24.62 -12.37
CA GLY A 126 -7.73 24.15 -13.23
C GLY A 126 -8.45 22.90 -12.70
N GLU A 127 -8.95 22.06 -13.60
CA GLU A 127 -9.65 20.81 -13.26
C GLU A 127 -8.89 19.56 -13.71
N LEU A 128 -8.81 18.57 -12.81
CA LEU A 128 -8.16 17.30 -13.04
C LEU A 128 -9.18 16.16 -13.08
N THR A 129 -9.10 15.30 -14.09
CA THR A 129 -9.77 13.99 -14.09
C THR A 129 -8.71 12.90 -14.15
N VAL A 130 -8.71 12.04 -13.13
CA VAL A 130 -7.85 10.86 -13.03
C VAL A 130 -8.69 9.64 -13.36
N LEU A 131 -8.24 8.85 -14.33
CA LEU A 131 -8.80 7.55 -14.66
C LEU A 131 -7.95 6.47 -13.97
N VAL A 132 -8.62 5.54 -13.30
CA VAL A 132 -8.02 4.39 -12.60
C VAL A 132 -8.70 3.09 -13.02
N PRO A 133 -8.12 1.91 -12.75
CA PRO A 133 -8.76 0.63 -13.03
C PRO A 133 -10.10 0.48 -12.31
N VAL A 134 -10.99 -0.35 -12.88
CA VAL A 134 -12.27 -0.71 -12.25
C VAL A 134 -12.04 -1.28 -10.84
N GLY A 135 -12.83 -0.84 -9.86
CA GLY A 135 -12.72 -1.25 -8.45
C GLY A 135 -11.62 -0.52 -7.66
N SER A 136 -10.97 0.49 -8.24
CA SER A 136 -9.82 1.18 -7.63
C SER A 136 -10.09 2.61 -7.17
N VAL A 137 -11.29 3.15 -7.38
CA VAL A 137 -11.63 4.54 -7.00
C VAL A 137 -11.44 4.80 -5.51
N SER A 138 -11.91 3.91 -4.62
CA SER A 138 -11.74 4.10 -3.16
C SER A 138 -10.27 4.24 -2.77
N LYS A 139 -9.43 3.34 -3.29
CA LYS A 139 -7.98 3.29 -3.05
C LYS A 139 -7.31 4.58 -3.55
N ALA A 140 -7.65 5.00 -4.77
CA ALA A 140 -7.09 6.21 -5.38
C ALA A 140 -7.56 7.51 -4.70
N VAL A 141 -8.83 7.60 -4.31
CA VAL A 141 -9.37 8.71 -3.50
C VAL A 141 -8.68 8.76 -2.13
N GLY A 142 -8.31 7.60 -1.59
CA GLY A 142 -7.66 7.41 -0.31
C GLY A 142 -8.67 7.43 0.85
N GLN A 143 -8.29 6.77 1.95
CA GLN A 143 -9.10 6.73 3.17
C GLN A 143 -9.43 8.16 3.63
N LYS A 144 -10.70 8.42 3.95
CA LYS A 144 -11.20 9.77 4.31
C LYS A 144 -10.87 10.85 3.27
N LYS A 145 -10.75 10.47 1.99
CA LYS A 145 -10.37 11.36 0.86
C LYS A 145 -8.97 11.96 0.96
N LYS A 146 -8.08 11.37 1.77
CA LYS A 146 -6.72 11.87 2.03
C LYS A 146 -5.93 12.18 0.75
N ASN A 147 -5.93 11.28 -0.24
CA ASN A 147 -5.17 11.50 -1.47
C ASN A 147 -5.77 12.61 -2.31
N LYS A 148 -7.09 12.61 -2.45
CA LYS A 148 -7.82 13.66 -3.15
C LYS A 148 -7.45 15.05 -2.62
N ASP A 149 -7.47 15.22 -1.30
CA ASP A 149 -7.22 16.49 -0.64
C ASP A 149 -5.74 16.88 -0.76
N ARG A 150 -4.81 15.93 -0.57
CA ARG A 150 -3.37 16.14 -0.80
C ARG A 150 -3.06 16.59 -2.21
N ILE A 151 -3.69 16.02 -3.24
CA ILE A 151 -3.46 16.38 -4.64
C ILE A 151 -4.00 17.80 -4.93
N LEU A 152 -5.22 18.11 -4.47
CA LEU A 152 -5.80 19.45 -4.60
C LEU A 152 -4.88 20.51 -3.99
N GLN A 153 -4.40 20.26 -2.77
CA GLN A 153 -3.53 21.19 -2.05
C GLN A 153 -2.13 21.31 -2.68
N LYS A 154 -1.49 20.18 -3.04
CA LYS A 154 -0.11 20.15 -3.54
C LYS A 154 0.04 20.86 -4.90
N TYR A 155 -0.93 20.72 -5.79
CA TYR A 155 -0.85 21.20 -7.18
C TYR A 155 -1.84 22.33 -7.52
N GLY A 156 -2.62 22.79 -6.54
CA GLY A 156 -3.52 23.94 -6.69
C GLY A 156 -4.73 23.71 -7.61
N PHE A 157 -5.14 22.46 -7.83
CA PHE A 157 -6.33 22.15 -8.63
C PHE A 157 -7.60 22.68 -7.94
N ARG A 158 -8.52 23.27 -8.71
CA ARG A 158 -9.84 23.69 -8.21
C ARG A 158 -10.73 22.48 -7.93
N LYS A 159 -10.59 21.44 -8.75
CA LYS A 159 -11.42 20.25 -8.70
C LYS A 159 -10.66 19.05 -9.21
N ILE A 160 -10.89 17.91 -8.56
CA ILE A 160 -10.43 16.60 -9.02
C ILE A 160 -11.61 15.63 -9.06
N LYS A 161 -11.71 14.89 -10.16
CA LYS A 161 -12.58 13.72 -10.32
C LYS A 161 -11.70 12.49 -10.49
N ILE A 162 -12.06 11.40 -9.82
CA ILE A 162 -11.42 10.10 -9.99
C ILE A 162 -12.50 9.15 -10.51
N LEU A 163 -12.27 8.57 -11.69
CA LEU A 163 -13.24 7.74 -12.41
C LEU A 163 -12.59 6.42 -12.82
N GLU A 164 -13.42 5.41 -13.06
CA GLU A 164 -12.94 4.11 -13.53
C GLU A 164 -12.78 4.08 -15.05
N SER A 165 -11.80 3.32 -15.52
CA SER A 165 -11.58 3.00 -16.92
C SER A 165 -11.29 1.50 -17.05
N PRO A 166 -12.02 0.76 -17.91
CA PRO A 166 -11.81 -0.66 -18.12
C PRO A 166 -10.50 -0.96 -18.88
N ASP A 167 -9.90 0.04 -19.52
CA ASP A 167 -8.65 -0.10 -20.28
C ASP A 167 -7.41 -0.05 -19.39
N LEU A 168 -7.57 0.23 -18.10
CA LEU A 168 -6.49 0.33 -17.13
C LEU A 168 -6.46 -0.90 -16.22
N VAL A 169 -5.25 -1.35 -15.91
CA VAL A 169 -4.96 -2.50 -15.03
C VAL A 169 -3.90 -2.14 -14.00
N GLY A 170 -3.78 -2.95 -12.94
CA GLY A 170 -2.75 -2.76 -11.90
C GLY A 170 -2.93 -1.44 -11.15
N TYR A 171 -1.88 -0.62 -11.11
CA TYR A 171 -1.91 0.75 -10.58
C TYR A 171 -1.72 1.81 -11.69
N ASN A 172 -1.98 1.46 -12.95
CA ASN A 172 -1.88 2.41 -14.05
C ASN A 172 -2.95 3.50 -13.95
N VAL A 173 -2.54 4.75 -14.22
CA VAL A 173 -3.44 5.91 -14.18
C VAL A 173 -3.33 6.70 -15.48
N LYS A 174 -4.41 7.38 -15.86
CA LYS A 174 -4.41 8.33 -16.97
C LYS A 174 -5.01 9.65 -16.52
N ILE A 175 -4.40 10.75 -16.91
CA ILE A 175 -4.82 12.09 -16.49
C ILE A 175 -5.41 12.87 -17.67
N GLN A 176 -6.47 13.63 -17.38
CA GLN A 176 -7.01 14.66 -18.26
C GLN A 176 -7.05 15.97 -17.48
N HIS A 177 -6.36 16.99 -17.98
CA HIS A 177 -6.28 18.31 -17.39
C HIS A 177 -7.01 19.34 -18.27
N LYS A 178 -7.80 20.22 -17.66
CA LYS A 178 -8.59 21.27 -18.32
C LYS A 178 -8.41 22.62 -17.65
#